data_AF-A0A958ZPT7-F1
#
_entry.id   AF-A0A958ZPT7-F1
#
_cell.length_a   1.000
_cell.length_b   1.000
_cell.length_c   1.000
_cell.angle_alpha   90.00
_cell.angle_beta   90.00
_cell.angle_gamma   90.00
#
_symmetry.space_group_name_H-M   'P 1'
#
loop_
_entity.id
_entity.type
_entity.pdbx_description
1 polymer ?
#
loop_
_entity_poly.entity_id
_entity_poly.type
_entity_poly.pdbx_seq_one_letter_code
_entity_poly.pdbx_strand_id
1 'polypeptide(L)'
;MVGRLIVFLFVFSASTSVLAQKKKSDKNEPNSLDNGRLEEKYVPKAAKSKKKKSGPSYEARNDFEERMEKNWKEREREEKNFSGERKADKSQPPYFGHKRPPKIRPMGKRKVCKVCGIKH
;
A
#
# COMPACT_ATOMS: atom_id res chain seq x y z
N MET A 1 -26.24 36.95 36.24
CA MET A 1 -25.39 36.43 35.14
C MET A 1 -25.81 35.02 34.68
N VAL A 2 -27.10 34.64 34.75
CA VAL A 2 -27.55 33.28 34.41
C VAL A 2 -28.15 33.20 32.99
N GLY A 3 -28.78 34.28 32.51
CA GLY A 3 -29.43 34.31 31.19
C GLY A 3 -28.48 34.23 29.99
N ARG A 4 -27.24 34.72 30.11
CA ARG A 4 -26.25 34.64 29.01
C ARG A 4 -25.74 33.21 28.77
N LEU A 5 -25.68 32.38 29.81
CA LEU A 5 -25.24 30.98 29.70
C LEU A 5 -26.28 30.09 29.00
N ILE A 6 -27.57 30.40 29.14
CA ILE A 6 -28.67 29.64 28.53
C ILE A 6 -28.70 29.85 27.01
N VAL A 7 -28.41 31.06 26.53
CA VAL A 7 -28.36 31.36 25.09
C VAL A 7 -27.20 30.63 24.40
N PHE A 8 -26.04 30.53 25.06
CA PHE A 8 -24.90 29.77 24.52
C PHE A 8 -25.16 28.26 24.47
N LEU A 9 -25.90 27.70 25.43
CA LEU A 9 -26.28 26.27 25.43
C LEU A 9 -27.25 25.91 24.30
N PHE A 10 -28.15 26.82 23.91
CA PHE A 10 -29.08 26.58 22.80
C PHE A 10 -28.42 26.66 21.41
N VAL A 11 -27.36 27.46 21.25
CA VAL A 11 -26.67 27.58 19.95
C VAL A 11 -25.76 26.38 19.68
N PHE A 12 -25.23 25.73 20.72
CA PHE A 12 -24.30 24.60 20.56
C PHE A 12 -25.00 23.26 20.24
N SER A 13 -26.28 23.11 20.58
CA SER A 13 -27.04 21.87 20.33
C SER A 13 -27.55 21.73 18.89
N ALA A 14 -27.60 22.81 18.11
CA ALA A 14 -28.09 22.79 16.73
C ALA A 14 -27.05 22.33 15.68
N SER A 15 -25.79 22.10 16.07
CA SER A 15 -24.69 21.85 15.11
C SER A 15 -24.34 20.37 14.86
N THR A 16 -25.00 19.41 15.51
CA THR A 16 -24.53 18.00 15.52
C THR A 16 -25.32 17.01 14.65
N SER A 17 -26.32 17.45 13.88
CA SER A 17 -27.26 16.53 13.18
C SER A 17 -26.96 16.22 11.71
N VAL A 18 -25.78 16.54 11.15
CA VAL A 18 -25.49 16.37 9.70
C VAL A 18 -24.67 15.12 9.33
N LEU A 19 -24.40 14.20 10.26
CA LEU A 19 -23.66 12.96 9.97
C LEU A 19 -24.45 11.68 10.26
N ALA A 20 -25.67 11.59 9.73
CA ALA A 20 -26.46 10.37 9.79
C ALA A 20 -27.12 10.08 8.43
N GLN A 21 -26.39 9.37 7.55
CA GLN A 21 -26.91 8.42 6.55
C GLN A 21 -25.78 8.02 5.57
N LYS A 22 -24.94 7.07 5.97
CA LYS A 22 -24.20 6.24 5.01
C LYS A 22 -24.82 4.86 5.03
N LYS A 23 -25.79 4.62 4.15
CA LYS A 23 -26.32 3.27 3.90
C LYS A 23 -25.14 2.39 3.47
N LYS A 24 -24.79 1.39 4.26
CA LYS A 24 -23.99 0.27 3.78
C LYS A 24 -24.89 -0.49 2.82
N SER A 25 -24.45 -0.63 1.57
CA SER A 25 -25.04 -1.61 0.66
C SER A 25 -24.84 -2.99 1.28
N ASP A 26 -25.93 -3.73 1.49
CA ASP A 26 -25.87 -5.16 1.75
C ASP A 26 -25.06 -5.81 0.64
N LYS A 27 -23.85 -6.27 0.99
CA LYS A 27 -23.20 -7.30 0.21
C LYS A 27 -23.79 -8.59 0.74
N ASN A 28 -24.58 -9.26 -0.09
CA ASN A 28 -24.95 -10.66 0.14
C ASN A 28 -23.65 -11.44 0.40
N GLU A 29 -23.36 -11.77 1.65
CA GLU A 29 -22.34 -12.76 1.96
C GLU A 29 -22.95 -14.13 1.66
N PRO A 30 -22.31 -14.94 0.80
CA PRO A 30 -22.77 -16.28 0.54
C PRO A 30 -22.64 -17.10 1.83
N ASN A 31 -23.75 -17.74 2.20
CA ASN A 31 -23.79 -18.73 3.27
C ASN A 31 -22.74 -19.82 2.99
N SER A 32 -22.02 -20.26 4.01
CA SER A 32 -20.76 -21.03 3.99
C SER A 32 -20.83 -22.46 3.40
N LEU A 33 -21.80 -22.75 2.53
CA LEU A 33 -22.00 -24.05 1.89
C LEU A 33 -21.88 -24.05 0.37
N ASP A 34 -21.67 -22.89 -0.27
CA ASP A 34 -21.42 -22.84 -1.71
C ASP A 34 -19.92 -22.65 -2.01
N ASN A 35 -19.25 -23.74 -2.39
CA ASN A 35 -17.87 -23.71 -2.92
C ASN A 35 -17.86 -23.35 -4.42
N GLY A 36 -18.79 -22.49 -4.85
CA GLY A 36 -18.74 -21.81 -6.14
C GLY A 36 -17.56 -20.86 -6.17
N ARG A 37 -16.42 -21.32 -6.71
CA ARG A 37 -15.29 -20.47 -7.06
C ARG A 37 -15.84 -19.40 -8.01
N LEU A 38 -16.15 -18.21 -7.49
CA LEU A 38 -16.48 -17.06 -8.31
C LEU A 38 -15.31 -16.86 -9.25
N GLU A 39 -15.50 -17.18 -10.54
CA GLU A 39 -14.59 -16.74 -11.59
C GLU A 39 -14.62 -15.22 -11.53
N GLU A 40 -13.63 -14.63 -10.85
CA GLU A 40 -13.33 -13.22 -11.00
C GLU A 40 -12.93 -13.03 -12.46
N LYS A 41 -13.89 -12.67 -13.31
CA LYS A 41 -13.62 -12.23 -14.67
C LYS A 41 -12.63 -11.08 -14.55
N TYR A 42 -11.39 -11.32 -15.00
CA TYR A 42 -10.36 -10.29 -15.05
C TYR A 42 -10.84 -9.17 -15.97
N VAL A 43 -11.34 -8.09 -15.36
CA VAL A 43 -11.62 -6.86 -16.10
C VAL A 43 -10.31 -6.07 -16.10
N PRO A 44 -9.68 -5.81 -17.27
CA PRO A 44 -8.49 -4.98 -17.31
C PRO A 44 -8.83 -3.64 -16.68
N LYS A 45 -8.07 -3.27 -15.63
CA LYS A 45 -8.24 -1.97 -14.97
C LYS A 45 -8.15 -0.89 -16.03
N ALA A 46 -9.21 -0.08 -16.15
CA ALA A 46 -9.26 1.03 -17.10
C ALA A 46 -7.96 1.83 -17.03
N ALA A 47 -7.30 1.99 -18.18
CA ALA A 47 -6.05 2.73 -18.28
C ALA A 47 -6.27 4.12 -17.67
N LYS A 48 -5.47 4.47 -16.66
CA LYS A 48 -5.52 5.80 -16.05
C LYS A 48 -5.39 6.84 -17.18
N SER A 49 -6.35 7.75 -17.25
CA SER A 49 -6.35 8.79 -18.28
C SER A 49 -5.02 9.53 -18.22
N LYS A 50 -4.32 9.55 -19.36
CA LYS A 50 -3.08 10.32 -19.47
C LYS A 50 -3.44 11.78 -19.22
N LYS A 51 -2.86 12.39 -18.18
CA LYS A 51 -3.02 13.83 -17.93
C LYS A 51 -2.67 14.57 -19.22
N LYS A 52 -3.53 15.49 -19.65
CA LYS A 52 -3.26 16.34 -20.81
C LYS A 52 -1.94 17.06 -20.57
N LYS A 53 -1.03 17.05 -21.55
CA LYS A 53 0.21 17.82 -21.48
C LYS A 53 -0.19 19.29 -21.34
N SER A 54 0.13 19.93 -20.22
CA SER A 54 0.06 21.38 -20.13
C SER A 54 0.97 21.94 -21.22
N GLY A 55 0.50 22.95 -21.96
CA GLY A 55 1.32 23.68 -22.92
C GLY A 55 2.49 24.39 -22.22
N PRO A 56 3.30 25.16 -22.97
CA PRO A 56 4.39 25.94 -22.39
C PRO A 56 3.83 26.88 -21.29
N SER A 57 4.09 26.55 -20.04
CA SER A 57 3.78 27.39 -18.88
C SER A 57 4.98 28.29 -18.59
N TYR A 58 4.76 29.45 -17.97
CA TYR A 58 5.83 30.30 -17.45
C TYR A 58 6.74 29.54 -16.47
N GLU A 59 6.19 28.54 -15.79
CA GLU A 59 6.88 27.69 -14.82
C GLU A 59 7.48 26.41 -15.44
N ALA A 60 7.46 26.26 -16.77
CA ALA A 60 7.91 25.03 -17.44
C ALA A 60 9.36 24.65 -17.12
N ARG A 61 10.21 25.64 -16.81
CA ARG A 61 11.59 25.42 -16.35
C ARG A 61 11.62 24.80 -14.95
N ASN A 62 10.84 25.33 -14.01
CA ASN A 62 10.75 24.81 -12.65
C ASN A 62 10.17 23.39 -12.65
N ASP A 63 9.12 23.15 -13.44
CA ASP A 63 8.52 21.82 -13.63
C ASP A 63 9.51 20.80 -14.21
N PHE A 64 10.46 21.26 -15.04
CA PHE A 64 11.52 20.41 -15.56
C PHE A 64 12.53 20.05 -14.48
N GLU A 65 13.01 21.04 -13.74
CA GLU A 65 13.97 20.86 -12.65
C GLU A 65 13.40 19.93 -11.57
N GLU A 66 12.13 20.11 -11.17
CA GLU A 66 11.46 19.21 -10.22
C GLU A 66 11.36 17.77 -10.72
N ARG A 67 11.08 17.56 -12.01
CA ARG A 67 11.02 16.20 -12.59
C ARG A 67 12.39 15.54 -12.58
N MET A 68 13.43 16.30 -12.90
CA MET A 68 14.81 15.82 -12.85
C MET A 68 15.23 15.45 -11.43
N GLU A 69 14.89 16.28 -10.44
CA GLU A 69 15.19 16.00 -9.04
C GLU A 69 14.43 14.77 -8.50
N LYS A 70 13.13 14.64 -8.85
CA LYS A 70 12.33 13.46 -8.49
C LYS A 70 12.92 12.18 -9.08
N ASN A 71 13.28 12.20 -10.36
CA ASN A 71 13.90 11.06 -11.04
C ASN A 71 15.26 10.70 -10.42
N TRP A 72 16.08 11.70 -10.08
CA TRP A 72 17.36 11.48 -9.40
C TRP A 72 17.18 10.81 -8.03
N LYS A 73 16.27 11.33 -7.19
CA LYS A 73 15.98 10.77 -5.86
C LYS A 73 15.42 9.35 -5.93
N GLU A 74 14.57 9.07 -6.93
CA GLU A 74 14.04 7.74 -7.16
C GLU A 74 15.16 6.75 -7.53
N ARG A 75 16.02 7.13 -8.49
CA ARG A 75 17.17 6.32 -8.87
C ARG A 75 18.12 6.07 -7.70
N GLU A 76 18.47 7.09 -6.93
CA GLU A 76 19.34 6.94 -5.76
C GLU A 76 18.73 5.98 -4.72
N ARG A 77 17.41 6.05 -4.49
CA ARG A 77 16.70 5.12 -3.60
C ARG A 77 16.72 3.71 -4.16
N GLU A 78 16.52 3.53 -5.47
CA GLU A 78 16.56 2.23 -6.12
C GLU A 78 17.95 1.59 -6.05
N GLU A 79 18.99 2.38 -6.29
CA GLU A 79 20.41 1.98 -6.19
C GLU A 79 20.77 1.57 -4.77
N LYS A 80 20.40 2.37 -3.75
CA LYS A 80 20.59 1.99 -2.32
C LYS A 80 19.86 0.69 -1.97
N ASN A 81 18.65 0.51 -2.48
CA ASN A 81 17.89 -0.71 -2.29
C ASN A 81 18.44 -1.90 -3.10
N PHE A 82 19.23 -1.66 -4.14
CA PHE A 82 19.87 -2.69 -4.96
C PHE A 82 21.23 -3.10 -4.39
N SER A 83 22.02 -2.15 -3.90
CA SER A 83 23.33 -2.38 -3.29
C SER A 83 23.24 -2.93 -1.86
N GLY A 84 22.13 -2.70 -1.16
CA GLY A 84 21.87 -3.30 0.15
C GLY A 84 21.48 -4.77 0.04
N GLU A 85 22.46 -5.67 -0.04
CA GLU A 85 22.53 -7.09 0.39
C GLU A 85 21.31 -8.06 0.24
N ARG A 86 20.14 -7.67 -0.26
CA ARG A 86 18.89 -8.46 -0.18
C ARG A 86 17.88 -8.27 -1.30
N LYS A 87 18.28 -7.89 -2.51
CA LYS A 87 17.47 -8.21 -3.69
C LYS A 87 17.95 -9.53 -4.26
N ALA A 88 17.67 -10.60 -3.52
CA ALA A 88 17.53 -11.91 -4.15
C ALA A 88 16.60 -11.72 -5.36
N ASP A 89 17.04 -12.16 -6.54
CA ASP A 89 16.24 -12.15 -7.76
C ASP A 89 14.81 -12.57 -7.43
N LYS A 90 13.82 -11.76 -7.82
CA LYS A 90 12.39 -12.03 -7.56
C LYS A 90 11.93 -13.36 -8.19
N SER A 91 12.75 -13.95 -9.07
CA SER A 91 12.57 -15.26 -9.71
C SER A 91 13.16 -16.44 -8.94
N GLN A 92 14.01 -16.20 -7.94
CA GLN A 92 14.56 -17.24 -7.10
C GLN A 92 13.57 -17.49 -5.95
N PRO A 93 12.83 -18.62 -5.91
CA PRO A 93 12.09 -18.99 -4.72
C PRO A 93 13.12 -19.04 -3.57
N PRO A 94 12.86 -18.39 -2.43
CA PRO A 94 13.91 -18.05 -1.46
C PRO A 94 14.61 -19.25 -0.84
N TYR A 95 14.18 -20.47 -1.15
CA TYR A 95 14.96 -21.66 -0.88
C TYR A 95 14.48 -22.90 -1.63
N PHE A 96 15.36 -23.55 -2.39
CA PHE A 96 15.08 -24.82 -3.06
C PHE A 96 14.58 -25.88 -2.07
N GLY A 97 13.31 -26.28 -2.19
CA GLY A 97 12.73 -27.42 -1.47
C GLY A 97 12.06 -27.15 -0.12
N HIS A 98 12.07 -25.92 0.40
CA HIS A 98 11.39 -25.62 1.66
C HIS A 98 10.04 -24.92 1.49
N LYS A 99 8.98 -25.52 2.06
CA LYS A 99 7.65 -24.88 2.17
C LYS A 99 7.67 -23.57 2.98
N ARG A 100 8.64 -23.42 3.90
CA ARG A 100 8.82 -22.21 4.72
C ARG A 100 10.29 -21.87 4.85
N PRO A 101 10.67 -20.58 4.84
CA PRO A 101 12.06 -20.17 4.99
C PRO A 101 12.62 -20.70 6.33
N PRO A 102 13.82 -21.28 6.33
CA PRO A 102 14.47 -21.74 7.55
C PRO A 102 14.67 -20.63 8.58
N LYS A 103 14.67 -21.01 9.85
CA LYS A 103 14.92 -20.08 10.95
C LYS A 103 16.37 -19.60 10.90
N ILE A 104 16.58 -18.32 10.61
CA ILE A 104 17.89 -17.66 10.66
C ILE A 104 18.40 -17.64 12.10
N ARG A 105 19.61 -18.14 12.33
CA ARG A 105 20.28 -18.19 13.65
C ARG A 105 21.56 -17.34 13.66
N PRO A 106 21.96 -16.82 14.84
CA PRO A 106 23.23 -16.09 14.96
C PRO A 106 24.43 -16.99 14.66
N MET A 107 25.56 -16.35 14.33
CA MET A 107 26.83 -17.02 14.05
C MET A 107 27.21 -17.95 15.22
N GLY A 108 27.56 -19.20 14.92
CA GLY A 108 27.88 -20.24 15.92
C GLY A 108 26.70 -21.14 16.33
N LYS A 109 25.45 -20.70 16.17
CA LYS A 109 24.25 -21.50 16.52
C LYS A 109 23.49 -22.05 15.30
N ARG A 110 24.03 -21.82 14.09
CA ARG A 110 23.43 -22.25 12.82
C ARG A 110 23.42 -23.76 12.70
N LYS A 111 22.29 -24.32 12.25
CA LYS A 111 22.13 -25.78 12.04
C LYS A 111 22.05 -26.08 10.56
N VAL A 112 22.60 -27.22 10.16
CA VAL A 112 22.46 -27.74 8.79
C VAL A 112 21.01 -28.13 8.58
N CYS A 113 20.37 -27.60 7.55
CA CYS A 113 19.04 -28.05 7.17
C CYS A 113 19.10 -29.36 6.38
N LYS A 114 18.16 -30.27 6.68
CA LYS A 114 18.10 -31.60 6.06
C LYS A 114 17.69 -31.61 4.59
N VAL A 115 16.93 -30.60 4.14
CA VAL A 115 16.36 -30.55 2.78
C VAL A 115 17.35 -29.98 1.77
N CYS A 116 18.34 -29.25 2.26
CA CYS A 116 19.08 -28.30 1.45
C CYS A 116 20.60 -28.33 1.68
N GLY A 117 21.05 -29.00 2.74
CA GLY A 117 22.48 -29.20 3.03
C GLY A 117 23.25 -27.96 3.53
N ILE A 118 22.64 -26.77 3.58
CA ILE A 118 23.32 -25.54 4.01
C ILE A 118 23.00 -25.22 5.49
N LYS A 119 23.91 -24.50 6.17
CA LYS A 119 23.70 -23.99 7.53
C LYS A 119 22.84 -22.72 7.53
N HIS A 120 21.70 -22.74 8.26
CA HIS A 120 20.83 -21.58 8.52
C HIS A 120 20.96 -21.07 9.95
#